data_AF-A0A7U9RD39-F1
#
_entry.id   AF-A0A7U9RD39-F1
#
_cell.length_a   1.000
_cell.length_b   1.000
_cell.length_c   1.000
_cell.angle_alpha   90.00
_cell.angle_beta   90.00
_cell.angle_gamma   90.00
#
_symmetry.space_group_name_H-M   'P 1'
#
loop_
_entity.id
_entity.type
_entity.pdbx_description
1 polymer ?
#
loop_
_entity_poly.entity_id
_entity_poly.type
_entity_poly.pdbx_seq_one_letter_code
_entity_poly.pdbx_strand_id
1 'polypeptide(L)'
;MQTAVYYIVLALLWGIFSLVSFTVMLPHPITRIQKLLIFLYTFAIILIQSFTSLRFSLFSVILILSGPLLLILLFNDHRAINFPCALLNLCVTISTSYLLIAIASYFFIDTIFFTKYPRLFFLYFIIQIIFTYFASYYLYKILLFSYHKSKASSLKEKQLAEQLDQVRTMKDYTDKIESLYLDIRTFKHDYINVLSSLHGYIAEQDYRGLEDYFHKEILPTGTKIALEDSIYGRLGNIQNTEIKSIIYAKIFPAFKEGIYVTTDVREKIANYPINTVDLVRILGILLDNALEASLASEKKFLSISFSRDDESIYIQITNSSPKIDSIFFKK
;
A
#
# COMPACT_ATOMS: atom_id res chain seq x y z
N MET A 1 3.72 -43.04 -48.08
CA MET A 1 4.89 -42.17 -47.85
C MET A 1 4.62 -40.70 -48.16
N GLN A 2 4.09 -40.35 -49.35
CA GLN A 2 3.84 -38.95 -49.74
C GLN A 2 2.87 -38.17 -48.82
N THR A 3 1.84 -38.83 -48.29
CA THR A 3 0.86 -38.23 -47.36
C THR A 3 1.46 -37.86 -46.00
N ALA A 4 2.32 -38.71 -45.44
CA ALA A 4 2.99 -38.45 -44.16
C ALA A 4 3.96 -37.25 -44.26
N VAL A 5 4.72 -37.17 -45.36
CA VAL A 5 5.62 -36.03 -45.63
C VAL A 5 4.83 -34.73 -45.70
N TYR A 6 3.65 -34.75 -46.30
CA TYR A 6 2.79 -33.58 -46.42
C TYR A 6 2.32 -33.03 -45.07
N TYR A 7 1.81 -33.90 -44.19
CA TYR A 7 1.37 -33.48 -42.86
C TYR A 7 2.52 -32.94 -41.99
N ILE A 8 3.72 -33.49 -42.14
CA ILE A 8 4.92 -32.99 -41.46
C ILE A 8 5.26 -31.59 -41.95
N VAL A 9 5.24 -31.35 -43.26
CA VAL A 9 5.49 -30.01 -43.84
C VAL A 9 4.44 -29.00 -43.36
N LEU A 10 3.16 -29.41 -43.31
CA LEU A 10 2.08 -28.55 -42.84
C LEU A 10 2.24 -28.19 -41.35
N ALA A 11 2.60 -29.16 -40.50
CA ALA A 11 2.90 -28.93 -39.09
C ALA A 11 4.09 -27.99 -38.90
N LEU A 12 5.17 -28.13 -39.70
CA LEU A 12 6.32 -27.24 -39.66
C LEU A 12 5.95 -25.80 -40.02
N LEU A 13 5.23 -25.61 -41.13
CA LEU A 13 4.80 -24.28 -41.59
C LEU A 13 3.95 -23.58 -40.52
N TRP A 14 3.04 -24.31 -39.89
CA TRP A 14 2.17 -23.74 -38.87
C TRP A 14 2.88 -23.48 -37.54
N GLY A 15 3.84 -24.33 -37.16
CA GLY A 15 4.71 -24.07 -36.01
C GLY A 15 5.53 -22.79 -36.21
N ILE A 16 6.10 -22.60 -37.40
CA ILE A 16 6.85 -21.38 -37.76
C ILE A 16 5.92 -20.16 -37.72
N PHE A 17 4.72 -20.27 -38.30
CA PHE A 17 3.74 -19.19 -38.27
C PHE A 17 3.34 -18.79 -36.84
N SER A 18 3.03 -19.77 -36.00
CA SER A 18 2.74 -19.57 -34.58
C SER A 18 3.88 -18.81 -33.90
N LEU A 19 5.13 -19.25 -34.10
CA LEU A 19 6.30 -18.58 -33.53
C LEU A 19 6.40 -17.12 -33.98
N VAL A 20 6.24 -16.84 -35.28
CA VAL A 20 6.24 -15.47 -35.81
C VAL A 20 5.12 -14.66 -35.18
N SER A 21 3.90 -15.20 -35.12
CA SER A 21 2.75 -14.58 -34.48
C SER A 21 3.06 -14.22 -33.02
N PHE A 22 3.47 -15.17 -32.18
CA PHE A 22 3.82 -14.91 -30.78
C PHE A 22 4.94 -13.87 -30.62
N THR A 23 5.95 -13.86 -31.50
CA THR A 23 7.03 -12.86 -31.42
C THR A 23 6.60 -11.45 -31.80
N VAL A 24 5.65 -11.30 -32.71
CA VAL A 24 5.14 -9.99 -33.15
C VAL A 24 4.04 -9.48 -32.21
N MET A 25 3.24 -10.40 -31.66
CA MET A 25 2.10 -10.10 -30.81
C MET A 25 2.49 -9.74 -29.37
N LEU A 26 3.63 -10.22 -28.85
CA LEU A 26 3.96 -10.02 -27.45
C LEU A 26 4.66 -8.68 -27.23
N PRO A 27 4.14 -7.80 -26.34
CA PRO A 27 4.72 -6.48 -26.08
C PRO A 27 6.08 -6.57 -25.40
N HIS A 28 6.32 -7.61 -24.60
CA HIS A 28 7.64 -7.91 -24.06
C HIS A 28 8.26 -9.10 -24.81
N PRO A 29 9.53 -9.00 -25.22
CA PRO A 29 10.18 -10.02 -26.02
C PRO A 29 10.33 -11.33 -25.23
N ILE A 30 9.98 -12.43 -25.89
CA ILE A 30 10.15 -13.78 -25.34
C ILE A 30 11.57 -14.31 -25.53
N THR A 31 12.02 -15.10 -24.55
CA THR A 31 13.33 -15.76 -24.57
C THR A 31 13.40 -16.84 -25.65
N ARG A 32 14.62 -17.23 -26.03
CA ARG A 32 14.83 -18.31 -27.03
C ARG A 32 14.18 -19.63 -26.60
N ILE A 33 14.19 -19.92 -25.29
CA ILE A 33 13.59 -21.13 -24.71
C ILE A 33 12.06 -21.08 -24.84
N GLN A 34 11.44 -19.93 -24.50
CA GLN A 34 9.99 -19.74 -24.67
C GLN A 34 9.56 -19.89 -26.13
N LYS A 35 10.33 -19.34 -27.09
CA LYS A 35 10.06 -19.50 -28.53
C LYS A 35 10.08 -20.98 -28.96
N LEU A 36 11.10 -21.72 -28.52
CA LEU A 36 11.24 -23.14 -28.83
C LEU A 36 10.09 -23.96 -28.25
N LEU A 37 9.69 -23.71 -27.00
CA LEU A 37 8.58 -24.42 -26.35
C LEU A 37 7.24 -24.16 -27.04
N ILE A 38 6.96 -22.90 -27.43
CA ILE A 38 5.76 -22.54 -28.19
C ILE A 38 5.75 -23.23 -29.57
N PHE A 39 6.89 -23.25 -30.26
CA PHE A 39 7.04 -23.96 -31.53
C PHE A 39 6.77 -25.45 -31.38
N LEU A 40 7.45 -26.12 -30.43
CA LEU A 40 7.30 -27.55 -30.19
C LEU A 40 5.85 -27.92 -29.83
N TYR A 41 5.21 -27.10 -29.00
CA TYR A 41 3.83 -27.30 -28.58
C TYR A 41 2.84 -27.18 -29.76
N THR A 42 2.94 -26.12 -30.56
CA THR A 42 2.05 -25.93 -31.73
C THR A 42 2.33 -26.92 -32.86
N PHE A 43 3.58 -27.28 -33.08
CA PHE A 43 3.99 -28.34 -33.98
C PHE A 43 3.39 -29.70 -33.56
N ALA A 44 3.49 -30.05 -32.27
CA ALA A 44 2.96 -31.31 -31.75
C ALA A 44 1.44 -31.41 -31.90
N ILE A 45 0.69 -30.35 -31.60
CA ILE A 45 -0.78 -30.33 -31.77
C ILE A 45 -1.18 -30.72 -33.19
N ILE A 46 -0.54 -30.10 -34.18
CA ILE A 46 -0.94 -30.24 -35.59
C ILE A 46 -0.50 -31.58 -36.14
N LEU A 47 0.69 -32.05 -35.75
CA LEU A 47 1.18 -33.36 -36.12
C LEU A 47 0.25 -34.45 -35.57
N ILE A 48 -0.12 -34.39 -34.30
CA ILE A 48 -1.02 -35.36 -33.67
C ILE A 48 -2.41 -35.36 -34.32
N GLN A 49 -2.98 -34.17 -34.56
CA GLN A 49 -4.28 -34.05 -35.23
C GLN A 49 -4.26 -34.59 -36.67
N SER A 50 -3.13 -34.49 -37.36
CA SER A 50 -2.98 -34.94 -38.75
C SER A 50 -2.88 -36.46 -38.89
N PHE A 51 -2.38 -37.17 -37.86
CA PHE A 51 -2.13 -38.62 -37.91
C PHE A 51 -3.23 -39.46 -37.26
N THR A 52 -4.11 -38.88 -36.43
CA THR A 52 -5.22 -39.62 -35.81
C THR A 52 -6.43 -39.71 -36.75
N SER A 53 -6.92 -40.94 -37.01
CA SER A 53 -8.11 -41.21 -37.84
C SER A 53 -9.40 -40.60 -37.29
N LEU A 54 -9.49 -40.45 -35.97
CA LEU A 54 -10.50 -39.63 -35.31
C LEU A 54 -10.02 -38.18 -35.27
N ARG A 55 -10.72 -37.31 -36.02
CA ARG A 55 -10.48 -35.85 -36.07
C ARG A 55 -10.54 -35.18 -34.67
N PHE A 56 -11.04 -35.90 -33.67
CA PHE A 56 -11.05 -35.55 -32.24
C PHE A 56 -10.65 -36.76 -31.37
N SER A 57 -9.36 -37.10 -31.34
CA SER A 57 -8.87 -38.04 -30.32
C SER A 57 -8.92 -37.37 -28.95
N LEU A 58 -9.26 -38.12 -27.87
CA LEU A 58 -9.22 -37.60 -26.50
C LEU A 58 -7.86 -36.94 -26.18
N PHE A 59 -6.79 -37.47 -26.77
CA PHE A 59 -5.44 -36.94 -26.66
C PHE A 59 -5.30 -35.51 -27.23
N SER A 60 -5.91 -35.22 -28.38
CA SER A 60 -5.90 -33.87 -28.96
C SER A 60 -6.63 -32.83 -28.10
N VAL A 61 -7.70 -33.23 -27.43
CA VAL A 61 -8.45 -32.36 -26.50
C VAL A 61 -7.64 -32.06 -25.25
N ILE A 62 -7.01 -33.08 -24.66
CA ILE A 62 -6.12 -32.92 -23.49
C ILE A 62 -4.96 -31.98 -23.82
N LEU A 63 -4.37 -32.11 -25.01
CA LEU A 63 -3.28 -31.24 -25.47
C LEU A 63 -3.72 -29.78 -25.61
N ILE A 64 -4.91 -29.51 -26.15
CA ILE A 64 -5.44 -28.13 -26.24
C ILE A 64 -5.69 -27.54 -24.85
N LEU A 65 -6.24 -28.34 -23.93
CA LEU A 65 -6.51 -27.92 -22.55
C LEU A 65 -5.23 -27.69 -21.73
N SER A 66 -4.11 -28.31 -22.11
CA SER A 66 -2.81 -28.08 -21.43
C SER A 66 -2.12 -26.78 -21.87
N GLY A 67 -2.57 -26.15 -22.97
CA GLY A 67 -2.00 -24.91 -23.51
C GLY A 67 -2.06 -23.73 -22.55
N PRO A 68 -3.22 -23.41 -21.95
CA PRO A 68 -3.31 -22.37 -20.92
C PRO A 68 -2.37 -22.62 -19.75
N LEU A 69 -2.19 -23.87 -19.32
CA LEU A 69 -1.28 -24.23 -18.22
C LEU A 69 0.19 -23.97 -18.59
N LEU A 70 0.59 -24.36 -19.81
CA LEU A 70 1.92 -24.08 -20.37
C LEU A 70 2.16 -22.57 -20.49
N LEU A 71 1.17 -21.80 -20.93
CA LEU A 71 1.26 -20.33 -21.02
C LEU A 71 1.40 -19.67 -19.64
N ILE A 72 0.72 -20.17 -18.61
CA ILE A 72 0.87 -19.68 -17.23
C ILE A 72 2.31 -19.90 -16.74
N LEU A 73 2.89 -21.08 -17.01
CA LEU A 73 4.26 -21.41 -16.62
C LEU A 73 5.30 -20.59 -17.39
N LEU A 74 5.07 -20.33 -18.68
CA LEU A 74 6.01 -19.57 -19.50
C LEU A 74 6.01 -18.07 -19.19
N PHE A 75 4.87 -17.49 -18.79
CA PHE A 75 4.70 -16.05 -18.60
C PHE A 75 4.54 -15.68 -17.13
N ASN A 76 5.55 -16.01 -16.31
CA ASN A 76 5.60 -15.58 -14.92
C ASN A 76 5.87 -14.06 -14.81
N ASP A 77 6.79 -13.55 -15.63
CA ASP A 77 7.08 -12.13 -15.74
C ASP A 77 6.08 -11.44 -16.69
N HIS A 78 5.57 -10.27 -16.28
CA HIS A 78 4.56 -9.49 -17.02
C HIS A 78 3.28 -10.28 -17.36
N ARG A 79 2.88 -11.19 -16.47
CA ARG A 79 1.69 -12.06 -16.59
C ARG A 79 0.43 -11.30 -16.99
N ALA A 80 0.21 -10.11 -16.43
CA ALA A 80 -0.99 -9.31 -16.69
C ALA A 80 -1.18 -8.90 -18.16
N ILE A 81 -0.11 -8.82 -18.95
CA ILE A 81 -0.16 -8.40 -20.36
C ILE A 81 0.09 -9.59 -21.29
N ASN A 82 1.17 -10.34 -21.04
CA ASN A 82 1.60 -11.39 -21.95
C ASN A 82 0.66 -12.61 -21.93
N PHE A 83 0.12 -12.98 -20.77
CA PHE A 83 -0.78 -14.14 -20.64
C PHE A 83 -2.09 -13.98 -21.44
N PRO A 84 -2.89 -12.91 -21.27
CA PRO A 84 -4.14 -12.76 -22.02
C PRO A 84 -3.89 -12.63 -23.53
N CYS A 85 -2.81 -11.96 -23.95
CA CYS A 85 -2.45 -11.87 -25.37
C CYS A 85 -2.06 -13.24 -25.95
N ALA A 86 -1.25 -14.01 -25.20
CA ALA A 86 -0.82 -15.33 -25.61
C ALA A 86 -1.98 -16.34 -25.67
N LEU A 87 -2.89 -16.29 -24.70
CA LEU A 87 -4.08 -17.13 -24.64
C LEU A 87 -5.01 -16.85 -25.83
N LEU A 88 -5.24 -15.57 -26.13
CA LEU A 88 -6.10 -15.18 -27.26
C LEU A 88 -5.49 -15.62 -28.60
N ASN A 89 -4.18 -15.44 -28.79
CA ASN A 89 -3.49 -15.88 -30.00
C ASN A 89 -3.58 -17.40 -30.18
N LEU A 90 -3.44 -18.17 -29.08
CA LEU A 90 -3.63 -19.61 -29.08
C LEU A 90 -5.06 -20.00 -29.48
N CYS A 91 -6.08 -19.33 -28.92
CA CYS A 91 -7.48 -19.56 -29.30
C CYS A 91 -7.74 -19.26 -30.78
N VAL A 92 -7.29 -18.10 -31.30
CA VAL A 92 -7.47 -17.73 -32.71
C VAL A 92 -6.77 -18.72 -33.65
N THR A 93 -5.57 -19.15 -33.29
CA THR A 93 -4.79 -20.13 -34.07
C THR A 93 -5.52 -21.48 -34.13
N ILE A 94 -6.06 -21.94 -33.00
CA ILE A 94 -6.81 -23.21 -32.91
C ILE A 94 -8.16 -23.11 -33.64
N SER A 95 -8.92 -22.04 -33.44
CA SER A 95 -10.22 -21.84 -34.09
C SER A 95 -10.08 -21.78 -35.62
N THR A 96 -9.06 -21.10 -36.13
CA THR A 96 -8.80 -21.03 -37.57
C THR A 96 -8.33 -22.37 -38.14
N SER A 97 -7.49 -23.13 -37.42
CA SER A 97 -7.14 -24.50 -37.85
C SER A 97 -8.36 -25.43 -37.92
N TYR A 98 -9.30 -25.33 -36.97
CA TYR A 98 -10.51 -26.14 -36.99
C TYR A 98 -11.49 -25.74 -38.10
N LEU A 99 -11.64 -24.44 -38.37
CA LEU A 99 -12.45 -23.95 -39.48
C LEU A 99 -11.92 -24.47 -40.83
N LEU A 100 -10.60 -24.58 -40.99
CA LEU A 100 -9.94 -25.17 -42.17
C LEU A 100 -10.31 -26.65 -42.33
N ILE A 101 -10.19 -27.42 -41.25
CA ILE A 101 -10.53 -28.85 -41.25
C ILE A 101 -12.03 -29.04 -41.57
N ALA A 102 -12.90 -28.18 -41.03
CA ALA A 102 -14.35 -28.22 -41.28
C ALA A 102 -14.69 -27.88 -42.75
N ILE A 103 -14.12 -26.80 -43.30
CA ILE A 103 -14.31 -26.42 -44.71
C ILE A 103 -13.76 -27.51 -45.64
N ALA A 104 -12.59 -28.06 -45.34
CA ALA A 104 -12.03 -29.17 -46.10
C ALA A 104 -12.94 -30.40 -46.08
N SER A 105 -13.55 -30.71 -44.93
CA SER A 105 -14.49 -31.81 -44.83
C SER A 105 -15.81 -31.57 -45.57
N TYR A 106 -16.29 -30.32 -45.65
CA TYR A 106 -17.52 -29.93 -46.34
C TYR A 106 -17.40 -30.02 -47.86
N PHE A 107 -16.25 -29.65 -48.41
CA PHE A 107 -15.98 -29.72 -49.86
C PHE A 107 -15.66 -31.13 -50.38
N PHE A 108 -15.85 -32.19 -49.57
CA PHE A 108 -15.39 -33.55 -49.90
C PHE A 108 -13.91 -33.52 -50.36
N ILE A 109 -13.07 -32.75 -49.66
CA ILE A 109 -11.63 -32.77 -49.85
C ILE A 109 -11.12 -34.06 -49.17
N ASP A 110 -11.41 -35.18 -49.82
CA ASP A 110 -10.75 -36.45 -49.55
C ASP A 110 -9.27 -36.34 -49.95
N THR A 111 -8.46 -37.31 -49.55
CA THR A 111 -7.08 -37.51 -50.02
C THR A 111 -6.92 -37.36 -51.54
N ILE A 112 -8.00 -37.59 -52.31
CA ILE A 112 -8.10 -37.44 -53.77
C ILE A 112 -8.09 -35.97 -54.22
N PHE A 113 -8.70 -35.05 -53.49
CA PHE A 113 -8.68 -33.63 -53.86
C PHE A 113 -7.29 -33.01 -53.65
N PHE A 114 -6.59 -33.42 -52.58
CA PHE A 114 -5.22 -32.99 -52.31
C PHE A 114 -4.24 -33.41 -53.42
N THR A 115 -4.40 -34.62 -53.95
CA THR A 115 -3.55 -35.11 -55.05
C THR A 115 -3.91 -34.45 -56.38
N LYS A 116 -5.19 -34.14 -56.61
CA LYS A 116 -5.68 -33.58 -57.88
C LYS A 116 -5.51 -32.05 -58.01
N TYR A 117 -5.62 -31.29 -56.91
CA TYR A 117 -5.59 -29.81 -56.93
C TYR A 117 -4.65 -29.19 -55.87
N PRO A 118 -3.35 -29.54 -55.85
CA PRO A 118 -2.42 -29.10 -54.80
C PRO A 118 -2.20 -27.57 -54.78
N ARG A 119 -2.24 -26.91 -55.95
CA ARG A 119 -2.05 -25.45 -56.06
C ARG A 119 -3.20 -24.67 -55.43
N LEU A 120 -4.43 -25.12 -55.63
CA LEU A 120 -5.62 -24.45 -55.10
C LEU A 120 -5.64 -24.55 -53.57
N PHE A 121 -5.30 -25.72 -53.03
CA PHE A 121 -5.13 -25.90 -51.59
C PHE A 121 -4.07 -24.95 -51.00
N PHE A 122 -2.90 -24.86 -51.64
CA PHE A 122 -1.82 -23.99 -51.15
C PHE A 122 -2.21 -22.51 -51.15
N LEU A 123 -3.00 -22.07 -52.14
CA LEU A 123 -3.55 -20.72 -52.19
C LEU A 123 -4.51 -20.45 -51.02
N TYR A 124 -5.44 -21.37 -50.73
CA TYR A 124 -6.32 -21.26 -49.57
C TYR A 124 -5.54 -21.18 -48.25
N PHE A 125 -4.51 -22.00 -48.11
CA PHE A 125 -3.65 -22.02 -46.93
C PHE A 125 -2.92 -20.68 -46.72
N ILE A 126 -2.39 -20.08 -47.80
CA ILE A 126 -1.76 -18.75 -47.75
C ILE A 126 -2.76 -17.67 -47.36
N ILE A 127 -3.93 -17.62 -48.02
CA ILE A 127 -4.97 -16.61 -47.73
C ILE A 127 -5.39 -16.70 -46.26
N GLN A 128 -5.50 -17.91 -45.73
CA GLN A 128 -5.85 -18.13 -44.35
C GLN A 128 -4.75 -17.69 -43.38
N ILE A 129 -3.49 -18.02 -43.64
CA ILE A 129 -2.37 -17.53 -42.81
C ILE A 129 -2.40 -16.00 -42.71
N ILE A 130 -2.63 -15.34 -43.85
CA ILE A 130 -2.75 -13.88 -43.92
C ILE A 130 -3.95 -13.38 -43.10
N PHE A 131 -5.13 -14.00 -43.25
CA PHE A 131 -6.31 -13.62 -42.50
C PHE A 131 -6.15 -13.81 -40.99
N THR A 132 -5.63 -14.97 -40.56
CA THR A 132 -5.35 -15.27 -39.16
C THR A 132 -4.36 -14.29 -38.56
N TYR A 133 -3.32 -13.91 -39.31
CA TYR A 133 -2.35 -12.89 -38.89
C TYR A 133 -3.00 -11.52 -38.69
N PHE A 134 -3.82 -11.06 -39.63
CA PHE A 134 -4.50 -9.77 -39.50
C PHE A 134 -5.54 -9.76 -38.37
N ALA A 135 -6.29 -10.85 -38.21
CA ALA A 135 -7.27 -11.00 -37.13
C ALA A 135 -6.60 -10.98 -35.75
N SER A 136 -5.49 -11.72 -35.58
CA SER A 136 -4.72 -11.70 -34.34
C SER A 136 -4.13 -10.32 -34.09
N TYR A 137 -3.55 -9.67 -35.11
CA TYR A 137 -2.99 -8.31 -35.06
C TYR A 137 -3.98 -7.27 -34.55
N TYR A 138 -5.19 -7.25 -35.13
CA TYR A 138 -6.21 -6.26 -34.76
C TYR A 138 -6.72 -6.47 -33.33
N LEU A 139 -6.98 -7.72 -32.94
CA LEU A 139 -7.40 -8.06 -31.58
C LEU A 139 -6.34 -7.70 -30.53
N TYR A 140 -5.06 -7.92 -30.85
CA TYR A 140 -3.95 -7.52 -29.98
C TYR A 140 -3.94 -6.00 -29.74
N LYS A 141 -4.12 -5.19 -30.80
CA LYS A 141 -4.16 -3.72 -30.67
C LYS A 141 -5.28 -3.26 -29.72
N ILE A 142 -6.44 -3.91 -29.78
CA ILE A 142 -7.57 -3.62 -28.88
C ILE A 142 -7.20 -3.93 -27.43
N LEU A 143 -6.59 -5.10 -27.16
CA LEU A 143 -6.16 -5.47 -25.82
C LEU A 143 -5.07 -4.56 -25.26
N LEU A 144 -4.11 -4.17 -26.08
CA LEU A 144 -3.05 -3.24 -25.67
C LEU A 144 -3.65 -1.88 -25.29
N PHE A 145 -4.59 -1.38 -26.11
CA PHE A 145 -5.28 -0.11 -25.84
C PHE A 145 -6.09 -0.16 -24.55
N SER A 146 -6.86 -1.24 -24.32
CA SER A 146 -7.64 -1.40 -23.08
C SER A 146 -6.75 -1.50 -21.85
N TYR A 147 -5.61 -2.19 -21.95
CA TYR A 147 -4.61 -2.28 -20.88
C TYR A 147 -4.03 -0.90 -20.53
N HIS A 148 -3.57 -0.14 -21.52
CA HIS A 148 -3.01 1.19 -21.28
C HIS A 148 -4.05 2.14 -20.68
N LYS A 149 -5.31 2.07 -21.15
CA LYS A 149 -6.40 2.87 -20.61
C LYS A 149 -6.68 2.51 -19.15
N SER A 150 -6.73 1.23 -18.80
CA SER A 150 -6.92 0.76 -17.43
C SER A 150 -5.79 1.21 -16.50
N LYS A 151 -4.53 1.08 -16.94
CA LYS A 151 -3.37 1.54 -16.17
C LYS A 151 -3.33 3.06 -15.98
N ALA A 152 -3.74 3.82 -17.00
CA ALA A 152 -3.86 5.27 -16.89
C ALA A 152 -4.97 5.67 -15.89
N SER A 153 -6.07 4.94 -15.84
CA SER A 153 -7.15 5.17 -14.88
C SER A 153 -6.69 4.93 -13.44
N SER A 154 -6.00 3.81 -13.19
CA SER A 154 -5.52 3.50 -11.84
C SER A 154 -4.45 4.48 -11.34
N LEU A 155 -3.61 5.01 -12.23
CA LEU A 155 -2.68 6.10 -11.89
C LEU A 155 -3.42 7.38 -11.51
N LYS A 156 -4.47 7.75 -12.26
CA LYS A 156 -5.29 8.93 -11.95
C LYS A 156 -6.01 8.78 -10.62
N GLU A 157 -6.55 7.61 -10.32
CA GLU A 157 -7.20 7.33 -9.03
C GLU A 157 -6.23 7.48 -7.85
N LYS A 158 -5.00 6.98 -7.99
CA LYS A 158 -3.95 7.16 -6.98
C LYS A 158 -3.60 8.64 -6.78
N GLN A 159 -3.40 9.39 -7.87
CA GLN A 159 -3.12 10.82 -7.79
C GLN A 159 -4.27 11.59 -7.12
N LEU A 160 -5.51 11.25 -7.44
CA LEU A 160 -6.68 11.87 -6.81
C LEU A 160 -6.76 11.55 -5.32
N ALA A 161 -6.46 10.31 -4.93
CA ALA A 161 -6.43 9.91 -3.52
C ALA A 161 -5.36 10.69 -2.74
N GLU A 162 -4.15 10.84 -3.30
CA GLU A 162 -3.07 11.65 -2.71
C GLU A 162 -3.46 13.12 -2.57
N GLN A 163 -4.11 13.70 -3.59
CA GLN A 163 -4.61 15.09 -3.51
C GLN A 163 -5.67 15.27 -2.42
N LEU A 164 -6.59 14.33 -2.29
CA LEU A 164 -7.62 14.38 -1.24
C LEU A 164 -7.00 14.28 0.16
N ASP A 165 -5.96 13.46 0.33
CA ASP A 165 -5.24 13.32 1.58
C ASP A 165 -4.49 14.62 1.96
N GLN A 166 -3.85 15.27 0.98
CA GLN A 166 -3.24 16.59 1.17
C GLN A 166 -4.26 17.65 1.58
N VAL A 167 -5.43 17.69 0.94
CA VAL A 167 -6.50 18.63 1.29
C VAL A 167 -7.01 18.38 2.71
N ARG A 168 -7.19 17.11 3.11
CA ARG A 168 -7.59 16.75 4.48
C ARG A 168 -6.57 17.21 5.49
N THR A 169 -5.29 16.92 5.23
CA THR A 169 -4.18 17.32 6.09
C THR A 169 -4.13 18.84 6.25
N MET A 170 -4.25 19.60 5.16
CA MET A 170 -4.30 21.06 5.22
C MET A 170 -5.48 21.56 6.04
N LYS A 171 -6.66 20.96 5.88
CA LYS A 171 -7.84 21.31 6.68
C LYS A 171 -7.61 21.07 8.17
N ASP A 172 -7.07 19.92 8.55
CA ASP A 172 -6.78 19.60 9.95
C ASP A 172 -5.77 20.60 10.56
N TYR A 173 -4.77 21.02 9.79
CA TYR A 173 -3.85 22.08 10.20
C TYR A 173 -4.56 23.43 10.37
N THR A 174 -5.43 23.81 9.44
CA THR A 174 -6.23 25.04 9.54
C THR A 174 -7.12 25.02 10.78
N ASP A 175 -7.87 23.95 11.01
CA ASP A 175 -8.75 23.80 12.17
C ASP A 175 -7.95 23.91 13.49
N LYS A 176 -6.72 23.37 13.51
CA LYS A 176 -5.83 23.49 14.67
C LYS A 176 -5.31 24.91 14.90
N ILE A 177 -5.01 25.65 13.83
CA ILE A 177 -4.64 27.07 13.92
C ILE A 177 -5.82 27.90 14.41
N GLU A 178 -7.03 27.64 13.94
CA GLU A 178 -8.24 28.32 14.39
C GLU A 178 -8.49 28.09 15.88
N SER A 179 -8.35 26.84 16.35
CA SER A 179 -8.43 26.52 17.79
C SER A 179 -7.39 27.28 18.60
N LEU A 180 -6.13 27.29 18.16
CA LEU A 180 -5.05 28.02 18.84
C LEU A 180 -5.35 29.53 18.90
N TYR A 181 -5.90 30.09 17.83
CA TYR A 181 -6.27 31.50 17.79
C TYR A 181 -7.41 31.82 18.76
N LEU A 182 -8.41 30.95 18.88
CA LEU A 182 -9.48 31.08 19.87
C LEU A 182 -8.95 31.01 21.30
N ASP A 183 -8.00 30.11 21.58
CA ASP A 183 -7.35 30.01 22.89
C ASP A 183 -6.60 31.31 23.24
N ILE A 184 -5.82 31.86 22.30
CA ILE A 184 -5.10 33.13 22.47
C ILE A 184 -6.08 34.29 22.71
N ARG A 185 -7.17 34.34 21.95
CA ARG A 185 -8.20 35.39 22.09
C ARG A 185 -8.85 35.34 23.47
N THR A 186 -9.17 34.14 23.95
CA THR A 186 -9.75 33.90 25.27
C THR A 186 -8.77 34.34 26.35
N PHE A 187 -7.51 33.90 26.26
CA PHE A 187 -6.44 34.32 27.16
C PHE A 187 -6.28 35.85 27.22
N LYS A 188 -6.26 36.52 26.06
CA LYS A 188 -6.17 37.99 25.99
C LYS A 188 -7.36 38.66 26.67
N HIS A 189 -8.57 38.17 26.44
CA HIS A 189 -9.78 38.73 27.04
C HIS A 189 -9.73 38.62 28.57
N ASP A 190 -9.36 37.44 29.08
CA ASP A 190 -9.24 37.20 30.51
C ASP A 190 -8.16 38.10 31.14
N TYR A 191 -7.03 38.27 30.44
CA TYR A 191 -5.97 39.19 30.86
C TYR A 191 -6.43 40.65 30.94
N ILE A 192 -7.18 41.14 29.95
CA ILE A 192 -7.74 42.50 29.95
C ILE A 192 -8.74 42.68 31.10
N ASN A 193 -9.55 41.66 31.39
CA ASN A 193 -10.51 41.72 32.49
C ASN A 193 -9.81 41.82 33.85
N VAL A 194 -8.74 41.04 34.06
CA VAL A 194 -7.91 41.13 35.27
C VAL A 194 -7.33 42.54 35.43
N LEU A 195 -6.76 43.11 34.36
CA LEU A 195 -6.22 44.47 34.39
C LEU A 195 -7.30 45.53 34.67
N SER A 196 -8.50 45.35 34.11
CA SER A 196 -9.62 46.28 34.32
C SER A 196 -10.12 46.25 35.76
N SER A 197 -10.23 45.06 36.36
CA SER A 197 -10.55 44.90 37.78
C SER A 197 -9.51 45.55 38.68
N LEU A 198 -8.22 45.32 38.41
CA LEU A 198 -7.12 45.97 39.15
C LEU A 198 -7.20 47.50 39.04
N HIS A 199 -7.47 48.03 37.84
CA HIS A 199 -7.63 49.47 37.65
C HIS A 199 -8.82 50.05 38.41
N GLY A 200 -9.95 49.34 38.45
CA GLY A 200 -11.15 49.75 39.20
C GLY A 200 -10.87 49.91 40.69
N TYR A 201 -10.28 48.89 41.33
CA TYR A 201 -9.92 48.96 42.75
C TYR A 201 -8.93 50.10 43.06
N ILE A 202 -7.97 50.37 42.18
CA ILE A 202 -7.03 51.50 42.34
C ILE A 202 -7.75 52.84 42.22
N ALA A 203 -8.65 52.98 41.24
CA ALA A 203 -9.40 54.22 41.01
C ALA A 203 -10.34 54.58 42.18
N GLU A 204 -10.93 53.56 42.81
CA GLU A 204 -11.82 53.71 43.98
C GLU A 204 -11.05 53.83 45.31
N GLN A 205 -9.72 53.73 45.29
CA GLN A 205 -8.85 53.69 46.48
C GLN A 205 -9.20 52.54 47.46
N ASP A 206 -9.84 51.48 46.99
CA ASP A 206 -10.13 50.27 47.77
C ASP A 206 -8.96 49.29 47.74
N TYR A 207 -7.94 49.60 48.52
CA TYR A 207 -6.73 48.78 48.61
C TYR A 207 -6.96 47.44 49.30
N ARG A 208 -7.98 47.31 50.16
CA ARG A 208 -8.31 46.02 50.80
C ARG A 208 -8.98 45.07 49.82
N GLY A 209 -9.96 45.55 49.03
CA GLY A 209 -10.57 44.76 47.96
C GLY A 209 -9.57 44.33 46.89
N LEU A 210 -8.61 45.21 46.55
CA LEU A 210 -7.49 44.90 45.67
C LEU A 210 -6.62 43.74 46.19
N GLU A 211 -6.24 43.80 47.48
CA GLU A 211 -5.40 42.79 48.13
C GLU A 211 -6.11 41.43 48.15
N ASP A 212 -7.39 41.40 48.53
CA ASP A 212 -8.21 40.18 48.52
C ASP A 212 -8.36 39.59 47.10
N TYR A 213 -8.66 40.42 46.10
CA TYR A 213 -8.78 39.99 44.69
C TYR A 213 -7.46 39.44 44.16
N PHE A 214 -6.34 40.11 44.45
CA PHE A 214 -5.02 39.67 44.04
C PHE A 214 -4.67 38.31 44.65
N HIS A 215 -4.86 38.12 45.95
CA HIS A 215 -4.54 36.86 46.63
C HIS A 215 -5.47 35.70 46.26
N LYS A 216 -6.73 35.97 45.91
CA LYS A 216 -7.74 34.94 45.65
C LYS A 216 -7.86 34.54 44.18
N GLU A 217 -7.72 35.48 43.25
CA GLU A 217 -8.00 35.24 41.83
C GLU A 217 -6.71 35.26 40.97
N ILE A 218 -5.76 36.13 41.29
CA ILE A 218 -4.54 36.33 40.48
C ILE A 218 -3.39 35.44 40.97
N LEU A 219 -3.10 35.44 42.27
CA LEU A 219 -1.98 34.71 42.86
C LEU A 219 -2.07 33.19 42.65
N PRO A 220 -3.24 32.52 42.76
CA PRO A 220 -3.37 31.09 42.49
C PRO A 220 -3.13 30.73 41.03
N THR A 221 -3.48 31.64 40.11
CA THR A 221 -3.22 31.48 38.68
C THR A 221 -1.72 31.63 38.38
N GLY A 222 -1.06 32.64 38.97
CA GLY A 222 0.39 32.81 38.88
C GLY A 222 1.19 31.70 39.56
N THR A 223 0.72 31.14 40.69
CA THR A 223 1.37 29.99 41.34
C THR A 223 1.15 28.69 40.59
N LYS A 224 0.00 28.48 39.93
CA LYS A 224 -0.17 27.36 38.99
C LYS A 224 0.82 27.45 37.82
N ILE A 225 0.97 28.64 37.22
CA ILE A 225 1.94 28.89 36.15
C ILE A 225 3.39 28.73 36.66
N ALA A 226 3.70 29.16 37.87
CA ALA A 226 5.03 29.02 38.47
C ALA A 226 5.34 27.57 38.92
N LEU A 227 4.34 26.81 39.38
CA LEU A 227 4.43 25.36 39.63
C LEU A 227 4.67 24.61 38.33
N GLU A 228 3.94 24.99 37.28
CA GLU A 228 4.18 24.58 35.91
C GLU A 228 5.62 24.93 35.48
N ASP A 229 6.13 26.15 35.70
CA ASP A 229 7.53 26.55 35.44
C ASP A 229 8.56 25.73 36.24
N SER A 230 8.22 25.26 37.44
CA SER A 230 9.11 24.38 38.23
C SER A 230 9.22 22.96 37.65
N ILE A 231 8.14 22.47 37.02
CA ILE A 231 8.10 21.20 36.28
C ILE A 231 8.74 21.39 34.89
N TYR A 232 8.48 22.52 34.22
CA TYR A 232 9.11 22.91 32.95
C TYR A 232 10.62 23.08 33.11
N GLY A 233 11.08 23.68 34.21
CA GLY A 233 12.48 23.96 34.48
C GLY A 233 13.32 22.69 34.61
N ARG A 234 12.81 21.65 35.28
CA ARG A 234 13.51 20.36 35.39
C ARG A 234 13.49 19.58 34.07
N LEU A 235 12.35 19.51 33.38
CA LEU A 235 12.29 18.93 32.02
C LEU A 235 13.16 19.69 31.00
N GLY A 236 13.47 20.97 31.26
CA GLY A 236 14.42 21.76 30.48
C GLY A 236 15.82 21.14 30.38
N ASN A 237 16.20 20.29 31.33
CA ASN A 237 17.46 19.55 31.30
C ASN A 237 17.50 18.44 30.24
N ILE A 238 16.35 17.96 29.74
CA ILE A 238 16.31 17.10 28.55
C ILE A 238 16.65 17.99 27.34
N GLN A 239 17.75 17.75 26.63
CA GLN A 239 18.15 18.59 25.49
C GLN A 239 17.61 18.05 24.16
N ASN A 240 17.28 16.75 24.08
CA ASN A 240 16.67 16.19 22.89
C ASN A 240 15.21 16.70 22.73
N THR A 241 14.94 17.40 21.63
CA THR A 241 13.65 18.07 21.40
C THR A 241 12.52 17.07 21.21
N GLU A 242 12.73 15.96 20.50
CA GLU A 242 11.68 14.97 20.22
C GLU A 242 11.18 14.29 21.50
N ILE A 243 12.10 13.88 22.38
CA ILE A 243 11.81 13.27 23.68
C ILE A 243 11.12 14.27 24.60
N LYS A 244 11.61 15.51 24.62
CA LYS A 244 10.97 16.60 25.38
C LYS A 244 9.55 16.84 24.91
N SER A 245 9.31 16.90 23.59
CA SER A 245 8.00 17.15 23.00
C SER A 245 6.98 16.08 23.34
N ILE A 246 7.33 14.79 23.28
CA ILE A 246 6.39 13.71 23.63
C ILE A 246 6.01 13.75 25.11
N ILE A 247 6.96 14.04 26.00
CA ILE A 247 6.70 14.14 27.44
C ILE A 247 5.73 15.30 27.72
N TYR A 248 5.97 16.48 27.13
CA TYR A 248 5.05 17.62 27.27
C TYR A 248 3.66 17.34 26.70
N ALA A 249 3.58 16.74 25.52
CA ALA A 249 2.30 16.45 24.87
C ALA A 249 1.41 15.52 25.71
N LYS A 250 2.00 14.63 26.52
CA LYS A 250 1.29 13.69 27.39
C LYS A 250 0.98 14.26 28.78
N ILE A 251 1.92 14.99 29.39
CA ILE A 251 1.73 15.56 30.73
C ILE A 251 0.78 16.76 30.72
N PHE A 252 0.80 17.60 29.68
CA PHE A 252 0.04 18.85 29.69
C PHE A 252 -1.48 18.63 29.80
N PRO A 253 -2.10 17.71 29.05
CA PRO A 253 -3.50 17.36 29.26
C PRO A 253 -3.79 16.76 30.65
N ALA A 254 -2.84 16.03 31.24
CA ALA A 254 -3.00 15.38 32.54
C ALA A 254 -3.26 16.36 33.70
N PHE A 255 -2.73 17.58 33.61
CA PHE A 255 -3.01 18.63 34.59
C PHE A 255 -4.49 19.05 34.57
N LYS A 256 -5.11 19.13 33.39
CA LYS A 256 -6.54 19.47 33.26
C LYS A 256 -7.42 18.37 33.85
N GLU A 257 -6.98 17.13 33.80
CA GLU A 257 -7.66 15.95 34.37
C GLU A 257 -7.43 15.77 35.88
N GLY A 258 -6.70 16.71 36.52
CA GLY A 258 -6.44 16.73 37.95
C GLY A 258 -5.39 15.71 38.42
N ILE A 259 -4.52 15.22 37.54
CA ILE A 259 -3.41 14.33 37.92
C ILE A 259 -2.26 15.18 38.47
N TYR A 260 -1.76 14.82 39.66
CA TYR A 260 -0.57 15.46 40.24
C TYR A 260 0.70 14.91 39.58
N VAL A 261 1.40 15.73 38.79
CA VAL A 261 2.60 15.32 38.05
C VAL A 261 3.87 15.89 38.67
N THR A 262 4.87 15.04 38.94
CA THR A 262 6.21 15.45 39.39
C THR A 262 7.29 15.03 38.42
N THR A 263 8.31 15.87 38.25
CA THR A 263 9.47 15.56 37.40
C THR A 263 10.78 15.71 38.16
N ASP A 264 11.69 14.75 38.02
CA ASP A 264 13.06 14.83 38.57
C ASP A 264 14.09 14.54 37.48
N VAL A 265 14.64 15.61 36.90
CA VAL A 265 15.73 15.55 35.91
C VAL A 265 16.84 16.46 36.39
N ARG A 266 17.83 15.88 37.09
CA ARG A 266 18.89 16.64 37.77
C ARG A 266 19.99 17.08 36.83
N GLU A 267 20.25 16.31 35.78
CA GLU A 267 21.37 16.50 34.87
C GLU A 267 20.90 16.76 33.45
N LYS A 268 21.72 17.49 32.67
CA LYS A 268 21.44 17.74 31.25
C LYS A 268 21.70 16.48 30.42
N ILE A 269 20.68 15.97 29.75
CA ILE A 269 20.75 14.76 28.93
C ILE A 269 20.49 15.13 27.47
N ALA A 270 21.52 15.05 26.63
CA ALA A 270 21.40 15.35 25.19
C ALA A 270 21.30 14.11 24.31
N ASN A 271 22.08 13.08 24.63
CA ASN A 271 22.20 11.88 23.81
C ASN A 271 21.68 10.66 24.55
N TYR A 272 20.95 9.81 23.84
CA TYR A 272 20.40 8.55 24.32
C TYR A 272 20.97 7.40 23.49
N PRO A 273 21.38 6.26 24.10
CA PRO A 273 21.98 5.13 23.38
C PRO A 273 20.91 4.25 22.68
N ILE A 274 19.92 4.88 22.06
CA ILE A 274 18.81 4.26 21.34
C ILE A 274 18.33 5.22 20.25
N ASN A 275 17.75 4.68 19.17
CA ASN A 275 17.10 5.49 18.15
C ASN A 275 16.00 6.37 18.78
N THR A 276 16.02 7.67 18.46
CA THR A 276 15.07 8.65 19.03
C THR A 276 13.61 8.28 18.74
N VAL A 277 13.28 7.77 17.55
CA VAL A 277 11.91 7.38 17.17
C VAL A 277 11.43 6.21 18.02
N ASP A 278 12.30 5.21 18.22
CA ASP A 278 11.97 4.05 19.06
C ASP A 278 11.77 4.46 20.52
N LEU A 279 12.63 5.34 21.04
CA LEU A 279 12.49 5.85 22.40
C LEU A 279 11.23 6.70 22.58
N VAL A 280 10.90 7.57 21.62
CA VAL A 280 9.64 8.34 21.62
C VAL A 280 8.43 7.42 21.63
N ARG A 281 8.47 6.32 20.86
CA ARG A 281 7.40 5.31 20.84
C ARG A 281 7.27 4.59 22.18
N ILE A 282 8.38 4.17 22.78
CA ILE A 282 8.39 3.52 24.10
C ILE A 282 7.82 4.47 25.16
N LEU A 283 8.30 5.72 25.22
CA LEU A 283 7.82 6.73 26.16
C LEU A 283 6.35 7.04 25.95
N GLY A 284 5.90 7.18 24.71
CA GLY A 284 4.49 7.40 24.40
C GLY A 284 3.60 6.31 24.97
N ILE A 285 3.93 5.04 24.75
CA ILE A 285 3.17 3.88 25.25
C ILE A 285 3.19 3.83 26.79
N LEU A 286 4.35 4.00 27.41
CA LEU A 286 4.47 3.93 28.87
C LEU A 286 3.73 5.08 29.56
N LEU A 287 3.80 6.29 29.02
CA LEU A 287 3.10 7.44 29.55
C LEU A 287 1.59 7.31 29.37
N ASP A 288 1.11 6.80 28.24
CA ASP A 288 -0.32 6.52 28.03
C ASP A 288 -0.85 5.53 29.07
N ASN A 289 -0.16 4.39 29.23
CA ASN A 289 -0.54 3.39 30.23
C ASN A 289 -0.54 3.95 31.65
N ALA A 290 0.46 4.76 31.98
CA ALA A 290 0.59 5.38 33.30
C ALA A 290 -0.55 6.39 33.55
N LEU A 291 -0.87 7.22 32.56
CA LEU A 291 -1.96 8.21 32.64
C LEU A 291 -3.33 7.54 32.78
N GLU A 292 -3.62 6.52 31.97
CA GLU A 292 -4.87 5.76 32.04
C GLU A 292 -5.05 5.12 33.42
N ALA A 293 -4.02 4.48 33.95
CA ALA A 293 -4.05 3.88 35.29
C ALA A 293 -4.21 4.93 36.39
N SER A 294 -3.52 6.08 36.27
CA SER A 294 -3.66 7.19 37.23
C SER A 294 -5.09 7.75 37.24
N LEU A 295 -5.73 7.89 36.08
CA LEU A 295 -7.10 8.39 35.97
C LEU A 295 -8.11 7.50 36.69
N ALA A 296 -7.90 6.18 36.64
CA ALA A 296 -8.74 5.18 37.29
C ALA A 296 -8.48 5.02 38.81
N SER A 297 -7.45 5.69 39.36
CA SER A 297 -7.04 5.57 40.76
C SER A 297 -7.65 6.64 41.67
N GLU A 298 -7.84 6.33 42.96
CA GLU A 298 -8.35 7.30 43.94
C GLU A 298 -7.39 8.48 44.19
N LYS A 299 -6.08 8.22 44.22
CA LYS A 299 -5.04 9.24 44.35
C LYS A 299 -4.27 9.38 43.05
N LYS A 300 -4.72 10.27 42.17
CA LYS A 300 -4.13 10.48 40.83
C LYS A 300 -2.74 11.13 40.91
N PHE A 301 -1.67 10.35 40.75
CA PHE A 301 -0.32 10.87 40.64
C PHE A 301 0.47 10.22 39.50
N LEU A 302 1.43 10.98 38.96
CA LEU A 302 2.43 10.54 38.00
C LEU A 302 3.78 11.17 38.35
N SER A 303 4.84 10.38 38.41
CA SER A 303 6.20 10.83 38.64
C SER A 303 7.11 10.32 37.55
N ILE A 304 7.90 11.22 36.97
CA ILE A 304 8.82 10.92 35.88
C ILE A 304 10.22 11.37 36.30
N SER A 305 11.19 10.45 36.28
CA SER A 305 12.58 10.79 36.56
C SER A 305 13.51 10.31 35.47
N PHE A 306 14.55 11.12 35.26
CA PHE A 306 15.67 10.80 34.39
C PHE A 306 16.95 10.93 35.22
N SER A 307 17.70 9.83 35.30
CA SER A 307 19.04 9.82 35.88
C SER A 307 20.02 9.19 34.91
N ARG A 308 21.28 9.56 35.05
CA ARG A 308 22.39 9.00 34.29
C ARG A 308 23.43 8.49 35.29
N ASP A 309 24.01 7.36 34.95
CA ASP A 309 25.27 6.87 35.51
C ASP A 309 26.32 6.84 34.39
N ASP A 310 27.57 6.54 34.71
CA ASP A 310 28.71 6.62 33.76
C ASP A 310 28.48 5.84 32.45
N GLU A 311 27.69 4.75 32.49
CA GLU A 311 27.44 3.88 31.33
C GLU A 311 25.98 3.82 30.87
N SER A 312 25.02 4.43 31.59
CA SER A 312 23.60 4.17 31.34
C SER A 312 22.67 5.34 31.69
N ILE A 313 21.53 5.39 31.00
CA ILE A 313 20.45 6.35 31.28
C ILE A 313 19.25 5.58 31.80
N TYR A 314 18.77 5.96 32.97
CA TYR A 314 17.60 5.40 33.61
C TYR A 314 16.43 6.36 33.45
N ILE A 315 15.34 5.85 32.91
CA ILE A 315 14.07 6.57 32.80
C ILE A 315 13.06 5.79 33.63
N GLN A 316 12.50 6.44 34.65
CA GLN A 316 11.51 5.82 35.52
C GLN A 316 10.20 6.61 35.43
N ILE A 317 9.11 5.88 35.18
CA ILE A 317 7.74 6.39 35.19
C ILE A 317 7.03 5.64 36.30
N THR A 318 6.53 6.36 37.30
CA THR A 318 5.82 5.80 38.44
C THR A 318 4.46 6.47 38.55
N ASN A 319 3.41 5.68 38.65
CA ASN A 319 2.04 6.18 38.66
C ASN A 319 1.21 5.53 39.76
N SER A 320 0.13 6.18 40.14
CA SER A 320 -0.94 5.53 40.90
C SER A 320 -1.73 4.58 40.02
N SER A 321 -2.22 3.50 40.61
CA SER A 321 -3.11 2.56 39.95
C SER A 321 -4.29 2.20 40.87
N PRO A 322 -5.40 1.69 40.30
CA PRO A 322 -6.39 0.95 41.06
C PRO A 322 -5.74 -0.25 41.78
N LYS A 323 -6.43 -0.80 42.78
CA LYS A 323 -6.04 -2.06 43.41
C LYS A 323 -5.97 -3.16 42.35
N ILE A 324 -4.79 -3.75 42.18
CA ILE A 324 -4.59 -4.87 41.26
C ILE A 324 -4.79 -6.14 42.08
N ASP A 325 -5.93 -6.82 41.87
CA ASP A 325 -6.16 -8.13 42.45
C ASP A 325 -5.22 -9.14 41.77
N SER A 326 -4.21 -9.60 42.52
CA SER A 326 -3.23 -10.66 42.23
C SER A 326 -2.93 -10.95 40.74
N ILE A 327 -1.75 -10.53 40.28
CA ILE A 327 -1.17 -10.98 39.00
C ILE A 327 -0.98 -12.50 39.09
N PHE A 328 -1.78 -13.27 38.34
CA PHE A 328 -1.60 -14.72 38.18
C PHE A 328 -0.27 -14.98 37.45
N PHE A 329 0.82 -15.12 38.20
CA PHE A 329 1.99 -15.83 37.69
C PHE A 329 1.64 -17.32 37.63
N LYS A 330 1.09 -17.77 36.50
CA LYS A 330 1.15 -19.19 36.13
C LYS A 330 2.64 -19.50 35.91
N LYS A 331 3.21 -20.22 36.88
CA LYS A 331 4.57 -20.76 36.85
C LYS A 331 4.77 -21.72 35.70
#